data_AF-A0A967VYL3-F1
#
_entry.id   AF-A0A967VYL3-F1
#
_cell.length_a   1.000
_cell.length_b   1.000
_cell.length_c   1.000
_cell.angle_alpha   90.00
_cell.angle_beta   90.00
_cell.angle_gamma   90.00
#
_symmetry.space_group_name_H-M   'P 1'
#
loop_
_entity.id
_entity.type
_entity.pdbx_description
1 polymer ?
#
loop_
_entity_poly.entity_id
_entity_poly.type
_entity_poly.pdbx_seq_one_letter_code
_entity_poly.pdbx_strand_id
1 'polypeptide(L)' 'MVTKEQVFNILKQVDDPEIGRPITELGMVEDIKIDGDKVLVNIKLTIPGCPLKARINDEVTQKVREL' A
#
# COMPACT_ATOMS: atom_id res chain seq x y z
N MET A 1 -8.60 0.35 -17.40
CA MET A 1 -7.12 0.29 -17.36
C MET A 1 -6.70 1.00 -16.08
N VAL A 2 -6.09 0.28 -15.14
CA VAL A 2 -5.75 0.83 -13.82
C VAL A 2 -4.58 1.81 -13.96
N THR A 3 -4.69 2.99 -13.35
CA THR A 3 -3.62 4.00 -13.37
C THR A 3 -2.90 4.09 -12.03
N LYS A 4 -1.65 4.57 -12.05
CA LYS A 4 -0.88 4.80 -10.81
C LYS A 4 -1.59 5.75 -9.85
N GLU A 5 -2.30 6.74 -10.39
CA GLU A 5 -3.04 7.72 -9.60
C GLU A 5 -4.24 7.08 -8.87
N GLN A 6 -4.95 6.14 -9.53
CA GLN A 6 -6.02 5.37 -8.90
C GLN A 6 -5.49 4.51 -7.76
N VAL A 7 -4.40 3.76 -7.99
CA VAL A 7 -3.75 2.96 -6.95
C VAL A 7 -3.30 3.85 -5.81
N PHE A 8 -2.63 4.97 -6.10
CA PHE A 8 -2.15 5.89 -5.07
C PHE A 8 -3.29 6.49 -4.24
N ASN A 9 -4.41 6.86 -4.85
CA ASN A 9 -5.58 7.35 -4.12
C ASN A 9 -6.21 6.29 -3.22
N ILE A 10 -6.19 5.02 -3.62
CA ILE A 10 -6.61 3.92 -2.75
C ILE A 10 -5.64 3.73 -1.58
N LEU A 11 -4.33 3.77 -1.83
CA LEU A 11 -3.32 3.61 -0.78
C LEU A 11 -3.38 4.71 0.29
N LYS A 12 -3.94 5.89 -0.02
CA LYS A 12 -4.21 6.94 0.98
C LYS A 12 -5.23 6.54 2.04
N GLN A 13 -6.06 5.54 1.78
CA GLN A 13 -7.03 5.01 2.75
C GLN A 13 -6.45 3.91 3.65
N VAL A 14 -5.21 3.49 3.38
CA VAL A 14 -4.53 2.48 4.20
C VAL A 14 -3.70 3.21 5.24
N ASP A 15 -4.14 3.15 6.48
CA ASP A 15 -3.46 3.75 7.62
C ASP A 15 -2.49 2.77 8.29
N ASP A 16 -1.36 3.30 8.75
CA ASP A 16 -0.50 2.57 9.66
C ASP A 16 -1.18 2.44 11.03
N PRO A 17 -1.41 1.22 11.56
CA PRO A 17 -2.16 1.02 12.79
C PRO A 17 -1.41 1.45 14.07
N GLU A 18 -0.11 1.72 14.00
CA GLU A 18 0.64 2.29 15.13
C GLU A 18 0.62 3.82 15.12
N ILE A 19 0.76 4.42 13.94
CA ILE A 19 0.87 5.89 13.80
C ILE A 19 -0.50 6.55 13.57
N GLY A 20 -1.48 5.79 13.05
CA GLY A 20 -2.82 6.29 12.70
C GLY A 20 -2.79 7.28 11.53
N ARG A 21 -1.87 7.10 10.58
CA ARG A 21 -1.72 7.97 9.40
C ARG A 21 -1.53 7.14 8.13
N PRO A 22 -1.86 7.70 6.95
CA PRO A 22 -1.74 6.97 5.69
C PRO A 22 -0.31 6.53 5.39
N ILE A 23 -0.13 5.29 4.94
CA ILE A 23 1.18 4.76 4.55
C ILE A 23 1.85 5.57 3.43
N THR A 24 1.04 6.26 2.61
CA THR A 24 1.50 7.19 1.58
C THR A 24 2.09 8.47 2.17
N GLU A 25 1.52 8.99 3.26
CA GLU A 25 2.03 10.19 3.95
C GLU A 25 3.28 9.87 4.78
N LEU A 26 3.37 8.65 5.29
CA LEU A 26 4.52 8.18 6.06
C LEU A 26 5.75 7.89 5.19
N GLY A 27 5.66 8.07 3.86
CA GLY A 27 6.73 7.77 2.92
C GLY A 27 7.10 6.29 2.88
N MET A 28 6.16 5.41 3.28
CA MET A 28 6.37 3.96 3.29
C MET A 28 6.19 3.36 1.90
N VAL A 29 5.43 4.00 1.01
CA VAL A 29 5.27 3.56 -0.38
C VAL A 29 6.50 3.99 -1.18
N GLU A 30 7.34 3.02 -1.54
CA GLU A 30 8.59 3.25 -2.27
C GLU A 30 8.37 3.29 -3.79
N ASP A 31 7.58 2.36 -4.34
CA ASP A 31 7.32 2.29 -5.77
C ASP A 31 5.98 1.60 -6.08
N ILE A 32 5.35 1.99 -7.18
CA ILE A 32 4.12 1.38 -7.70
C ILE A 32 4.35 1.03 -9.17
N LYS A 33 4.29 -0.26 -9.49
CA LYS A 33 4.35 -0.80 -10.84
C LYS A 33 3.00 -1.37 -11.24
N ILE A 34 2.61 -1.10 -12.48
CA ILE A 34 1.37 -1.61 -13.07
C ILE A 34 1.77 -2.32 -14.36
N ASP A 35 1.40 -3.59 -14.47
CA ASP A 35 1.67 -4.46 -15.61
C ASP A 35 0.37 -5.15 -16.02
N GLY A 36 -0.34 -4.55 -16.98
CA GLY A 36 -1.70 -4.97 -17.35
C GLY A 36 -2.66 -4.89 -16.16
N ASP A 37 -3.17 -6.04 -15.74
CA ASP A 37 -4.06 -6.20 -14.58
C ASP A 37 -3.32 -6.47 -13.26
N LYS A 38 -1.98 -6.49 -13.27
CA LYS A 38 -1.17 -6.69 -12.07
C LYS A 38 -0.68 -5.35 -11.52
N VAL A 39 -0.96 -5.12 -10.25
CA VAL A 39 -0.44 -3.98 -9.49
C VAL A 39 0.57 -4.50 -8.46
N LEU A 40 1.76 -3.93 -8.45
CA LEU A 40 2.84 -4.27 -7.53
C LEU A 40 3.24 -3.03 -6.76
N VAL A 41 3.10 -3.08 -5.44
CA VAL A 41 3.39 -1.96 -4.53
C VAL A 41 4.57 -2.36 -3.64
N ASN A 42 5.65 -1.58 -3.70
CA ASN A 42 6.80 -1.74 -2.81
C ASN A 42 6.62 -0.88 -1.58
N ILE A 43 6.66 -1.51 -0.40
CA ILE A 43 6.51 -0.85 0.90
C ILE A 43 7.81 -1.00 1.68
N LYS A 44 8.42 0.14 2.03
CA LYS A 44 9.64 0.23 2.82
C LYS A 44 9.30 0.15 4.30
N LEU A 45 9.37 -1.05 4.85
CA LEU A 45 9.20 -1.28 6.28
C LEU A 45 10.56 -1.24 6.97
N THR A 46 10.66 -0.40 8.00
CA THR A 46 11.87 -0.20 8.79
C THR A 46 12.10 -1.32 9.81
N ILE A 47 11.05 -2.08 10.16
CA ILE A 47 11.10 -3.10 11.22
C ILE A 47 10.94 -4.51 10.63
N PRO A 48 11.99 -5.35 10.65
CA PRO A 48 11.89 -6.75 10.22
C PRO A 48 11.01 -7.55 11.19
N GLY A 49 10.12 -8.38 10.67
CA GLY A 49 9.29 -9.29 11.46
C GLY A 49 8.07 -8.67 12.15
N CYS A 50 7.77 -7.38 11.91
CA CYS A 50 6.60 -6.75 12.52
C CYS A 50 5.30 -7.37 11.97
N PRO A 51 4.38 -7.88 12.82
CA PRO A 51 3.10 -8.45 12.37
C PRO A 51 2.25 -7.44 11.59
N LEU A 52 2.49 -6.16 11.80
CA LEU A 52 1.84 -5.06 11.10
C LEU A 52 2.15 -5.04 9.60
N LYS A 53 3.31 -5.54 9.18
CA LYS A 53 3.62 -5.76 7.75
C LYS A 53 2.54 -6.58 7.08
N ALA A 54 2.17 -7.69 7.70
CA ALA A 54 1.19 -8.61 7.13
C ALA A 54 -0.18 -7.94 7.04
N ARG A 55 -0.57 -7.18 8.09
CA ARG A 55 -1.83 -6.43 8.11
C ARG A 55 -1.89 -5.34 7.04
N ILE A 56 -0.85 -4.52 6.92
CA ILE A 56 -0.77 -3.48 5.87
C ILE A 56 -0.80 -4.13 4.49
N ASN A 57 -0.06 -5.21 4.27
CA ASN A 57 -0.09 -5.93 3.00
C ASN A 57 -1.48 -6.49 2.67
N ASP A 58 -2.18 -7.04 3.66
CA ASP A 58 -3.53 -7.56 3.47
C ASP A 58 -4.49 -6.42 3.13
N GLU A 59 -4.47 -5.32 3.89
CA GLU A 59 -5.29 -4.14 3.60
C GLU A 59 -5.02 -3.56 2.21
N VAL A 60 -3.75 -3.36 1.85
CA VAL A 60 -3.37 -2.90 0.51
C VAL A 60 -3.89 -3.85 -0.56
N THR A 61 -3.74 -5.16 -0.36
CA THR A 61 -4.20 -6.17 -1.31
C THR A 61 -5.71 -6.16 -1.45
N GLN A 62 -6.46 -6.07 -0.34
CA GLN A 62 -7.92 -5.98 -0.36
C GLN A 62 -8.36 -4.71 -1.10
N LYS A 63 -7.83 -3.57 -0.71
CA LYS A 63 -8.18 -2.27 -1.29
C LYS A 63 -7.87 -2.16 -2.78
N VAL A 64 -6.72 -2.69 -3.23
CA VAL A 64 -6.35 -2.71 -4.65
C VAL A 64 -7.18 -3.72 -5.45
N ARG A 65 -7.73 -4.76 -4.83
CA ARG A 65 -8.67 -5.69 -5.51
C ARG A 65 -10.06 -5.10 -5.73
N GLU A 66 -10.41 -4.02 -5.03
CA GLU A 66 -11.67 -3.29 -5.24
C GLU A 66 -11.61 -2.30 -6.42
N LEU A 67 -10.45 -2.17 -7.09
CA LEU A 67 -10.19 -1.32 -8.26
C LEU A 67 -10.47 -2.04 -9.59
#